data_AF-A0A0K0DJN9-F1
#
_entry.id   AF-A0A0K0DJN9-F1
#
_cell.length_a   1.000
_cell.length_b   1.000
_cell.length_c   1.000
_cell.angle_alpha   90.00
_cell.angle_beta   90.00
_cell.angle_gamma   90.00
#
_symmetry.space_group_name_H-M   'P 1'
#
loop_
_entity.id
_entity.type
_entity.pdbx_description
1 polymer ?
#
loop_
_entity_poly.entity_id
_entity_poly.type
_entity_poly.pdbx_seq_one_letter_code
_entity_poly.pdbx_strand_id
1 'polypeptide(L)'
;MDAGNEGSVVGVAPIEVAIATKESVTEYVKNAGLALLGTSSKDAQLEIVLEESDALVKFITDPQTHVLVVDRTIHRDQSGDADTGDESETALAVFTVRNDVLYRTDRSTSIVFIKKGGIIEADKSIPDQLRVMVLSEGNPCETLCALIGRAVTPYFKSFIKESGRGERDGDKLAPIVEKNLNEAEVALLHLQQNIDIPEINLIINPHIQAAIQKASKEGRKAKASSGSSLQEMAFWLNLERALQKILQKRESEEVMLTLEALKCGKRFHATVSLDTDTGLKQTLALVSDYNSLMKDFPLNELVSATDLDSIKIALGNVFGHMKKIRYSNGFKSLL
;
A
#
# COMPACT_ATOMS: atom_id res chain seq x y z
N MET A 1 -59.66 24.73 -5.60
CA MET A 1 -59.91 23.82 -4.47
C MET A 1 -59.60 22.44 -4.99
N ASP A 2 -58.35 22.05 -4.81
CA ASP A 2 -57.69 20.94 -5.49
C ASP A 2 -57.65 19.75 -4.52
N ALA A 3 -58.15 18.61 -4.98
CA ALA A 3 -58.24 17.39 -4.18
C ALA A 3 -56.91 16.63 -4.28
N GLY A 4 -56.05 16.85 -3.29
CA GLY A 4 -54.76 16.17 -3.15
C GLY A 4 -54.93 14.73 -2.70
N ASN A 5 -54.69 13.82 -3.63
CA ASN A 5 -54.55 12.38 -3.54
C ASN A 5 -53.53 11.94 -2.44
N GLU A 6 -54.01 11.44 -1.30
CA GLU A 6 -53.17 10.72 -0.33
C GLU A 6 -52.83 9.32 -0.88
N GLY A 7 -51.66 9.22 -1.51
CA GLY A 7 -51.07 7.94 -1.90
C GLY A 7 -50.74 7.11 -0.66
N SER A 8 -51.45 5.99 -0.52
CA SER A 8 -51.20 4.95 0.47
C SER A 8 -49.75 4.45 0.38
N VAL A 9 -48.92 4.85 1.34
CA VAL A 9 -47.57 4.28 1.53
C VAL A 9 -47.77 2.85 2.02
N VAL A 10 -47.55 1.88 1.13
CA VAL A 10 -47.44 0.47 1.51
C VAL A 10 -46.18 0.35 2.36
N GLY A 11 -46.37 0.36 3.68
CA GLY A 11 -45.34 0.01 4.64
C GLY A 11 -44.95 -1.44 4.42
N VAL A 12 -43.78 -1.66 3.81
CA VAL A 12 -43.12 -2.97 3.80
C VAL A 12 -42.83 -3.30 5.26
N ALA A 13 -43.53 -4.30 5.81
CA ALA A 13 -43.28 -4.80 7.16
C ALA A 13 -41.80 -5.20 7.31
N PRO A 14 -41.17 -4.95 8.47
CA PRO A 14 -39.80 -5.42 8.70
C PRO A 14 -39.80 -6.94 8.55
N ILE A 15 -38.97 -7.45 7.63
CA ILE A 15 -38.74 -8.88 7.47
C ILE A 15 -38.16 -9.36 8.80
N GLU A 16 -38.92 -10.10 9.59
CA GLU A 16 -38.40 -10.85 10.74
C GLU A 16 -37.46 -11.92 10.17
N VAL A 17 -36.17 -11.62 10.15
CA VAL A 17 -35.15 -12.54 9.68
C VAL A 17 -34.93 -13.57 10.79
N ALA A 18 -35.24 -14.84 10.51
CA ALA A 18 -35.03 -15.94 11.44
C ALA A 18 -33.52 -16.11 11.69
N ILE A 19 -33.11 -16.10 12.96
CA ILE A 19 -31.71 -16.24 13.37
C ILE A 19 -31.34 -17.72 13.41
N ALA A 20 -30.16 -18.08 12.90
CA ALA A 20 -29.64 -19.44 12.95
C ALA A 20 -29.48 -19.95 14.39
N THR A 21 -29.72 -21.24 14.61
CA THR A 21 -29.59 -21.84 15.94
C THR A 21 -28.12 -21.91 16.35
N LYS A 22 -27.85 -21.68 17.65
CA LYS A 22 -26.49 -21.76 18.21
C LYS A 22 -25.82 -23.09 17.86
N GLU A 23 -26.55 -24.20 17.98
CA GLU A 23 -26.09 -25.56 17.70
C GLU A 23 -25.55 -25.71 16.26
N SER A 24 -26.29 -25.21 15.27
CA SER A 24 -25.88 -25.31 13.86
C SER A 24 -24.58 -24.55 13.56
N VAL A 25 -24.39 -23.39 14.19
CA VAL A 25 -23.18 -22.57 14.03
C VAL A 25 -22.02 -23.18 14.81
N THR A 26 -22.26 -23.71 16.01
CA THR A 26 -21.27 -24.45 16.79
C THR A 26 -20.72 -25.63 15.99
N GLU A 27 -21.61 -26.45 15.41
CA GLU A 27 -21.22 -27.62 14.63
C GLU A 27 -20.37 -27.23 13.41
N TYR A 28 -20.77 -26.17 12.70
CA TYR A 28 -20.00 -25.67 11.57
C TYR A 28 -18.61 -25.16 11.98
N VAL A 29 -18.53 -24.33 13.03
CA VAL A 29 -17.27 -23.76 13.54
C VAL A 29 -16.34 -24.86 14.05
N LYS A 30 -16.90 -25.87 14.74
CA LYS A 30 -16.18 -27.06 15.20
C LYS A 30 -15.59 -27.83 14.01
N ASN A 31 -16.41 -28.22 13.04
CA ASN A 31 -15.98 -28.99 11.88
C ASN A 31 -14.93 -28.24 11.04
N ALA A 32 -15.17 -26.95 10.76
CA ALA A 32 -14.21 -26.11 10.04
C ALA A 32 -12.91 -25.91 10.84
N GLY A 33 -13.02 -25.73 12.16
CA GLY A 33 -11.89 -25.54 13.06
C GLY A 33 -10.97 -26.76 13.10
N LEU A 34 -11.53 -27.95 13.27
CA LEU A 34 -10.77 -29.19 13.32
C LEU A 34 -10.08 -29.51 12.00
N ALA A 35 -10.79 -29.28 10.87
CA ALA A 35 -10.24 -29.47 9.54
C ALA A 35 -9.04 -28.54 9.28
N LEU A 36 -9.13 -27.27 9.67
CA LEU A 36 -8.08 -26.28 9.47
C LEU A 36 -6.92 -26.41 10.46
N LEU A 37 -7.17 -26.91 11.67
CA LEU A 37 -6.13 -27.12 12.70
C LEU A 37 -5.46 -28.50 12.62
N GLY A 38 -5.96 -29.40 11.76
CA GLY A 38 -5.36 -30.72 11.51
C GLY A 38 -5.39 -31.66 12.72
N THR A 39 -6.31 -31.45 13.67
CA THR A 39 -6.41 -32.27 14.89
C THR A 39 -7.68 -33.09 14.91
N SER A 40 -7.56 -34.41 14.72
CA SER A 40 -8.66 -35.36 14.85
C SER A 40 -8.95 -35.82 16.30
N SER A 41 -8.02 -35.56 17.24
CA SER A 41 -8.06 -36.14 18.61
C SER A 41 -8.52 -35.17 19.71
N LYS A 42 -8.71 -33.88 19.43
CA LYS A 42 -9.02 -32.85 20.45
C LYS A 42 -10.44 -32.25 20.31
N ASP A 43 -11.34 -33.05 19.75
CA ASP A 43 -12.73 -32.70 19.42
C ASP A 43 -13.53 -32.17 20.63
N ALA A 44 -13.44 -32.91 21.74
CA ALA A 44 -14.22 -32.63 22.95
C ALA A 44 -13.83 -31.31 23.65
N GLN A 45 -12.55 -30.92 23.62
CA GLN A 45 -12.13 -29.67 24.28
C GLN A 45 -12.61 -28.43 23.53
N LEU A 46 -12.57 -28.46 22.19
CA LEU A 46 -13.06 -27.35 21.38
C LEU A 46 -14.58 -27.22 21.48
N GLU A 47 -15.30 -28.34 21.53
CA GLU A 47 -16.75 -28.37 21.69
C GLU A 47 -17.20 -27.74 23.00
N ILE A 48 -16.59 -28.13 24.14
CA ILE A 48 -16.89 -27.54 25.45
C ILE A 48 -16.66 -26.03 25.42
N VAL A 49 -15.52 -25.57 24.88
CA VAL A 49 -15.19 -24.14 24.84
C VAL A 49 -16.16 -23.36 23.95
N LEU A 50 -16.65 -23.94 22.85
CA LEU A 50 -17.64 -23.29 21.97
C LEU A 50 -19.03 -23.25 22.60
N GLU A 51 -19.44 -24.32 23.30
CA GLU A 51 -20.74 -24.38 23.99
C GLU A 51 -20.82 -23.37 25.13
N GLU A 52 -19.75 -23.24 25.93
CA GLU A 52 -19.69 -22.30 27.06
C GLU A 52 -19.44 -20.84 26.64
N SER A 53 -19.10 -20.58 25.37
CA SER A 53 -18.69 -19.24 24.93
C SER A 53 -19.88 -18.31 24.64
N ASP A 54 -19.95 -17.23 25.42
CA ASP A 54 -20.81 -16.06 25.13
C ASP A 54 -20.43 -15.34 23.84
N ALA A 55 -19.17 -15.48 23.39
CA ALA A 55 -18.66 -14.83 22.19
C ALA A 55 -19.35 -15.37 20.92
N LEU A 56 -19.70 -16.66 20.92
CA LEU A 56 -20.43 -17.29 19.83
C LEU A 56 -21.87 -16.74 19.73
N VAL A 57 -22.54 -16.61 20.87
CA VAL A 57 -23.91 -16.04 20.92
C VAL A 57 -23.90 -14.62 20.40
N LYS A 58 -22.98 -13.78 20.89
CA LYS A 58 -22.81 -12.40 20.41
C LYS A 58 -22.53 -12.36 18.91
N PHE A 59 -21.66 -13.22 18.40
CA PHE A 59 -21.35 -13.29 16.98
C PHE A 59 -22.57 -13.60 16.10
N ILE A 60 -23.49 -14.45 16.57
CA ILE A 60 -24.70 -14.82 15.84
C ILE A 60 -25.74 -13.70 15.88
N THR A 61 -25.99 -13.12 17.05
CA THR A 61 -27.14 -12.24 17.29
C THR A 61 -26.85 -10.76 17.12
N ASP A 62 -25.64 -10.29 17.47
CA ASP A 62 -25.33 -8.86 17.50
C ASP A 62 -24.87 -8.36 16.12
N PRO A 63 -25.58 -7.40 15.51
CA PRO A 63 -25.19 -6.77 14.25
C PRO A 63 -23.78 -6.18 14.24
N GLN A 64 -23.29 -5.66 15.37
CA GLN A 64 -21.98 -4.99 15.45
C GLN A 64 -20.81 -5.98 15.59
N THR A 65 -21.06 -7.19 16.07
CA THR A 65 -20.02 -8.19 16.30
C THR A 65 -19.74 -8.98 15.02
N HIS A 66 -18.77 -8.56 14.21
CA HIS A 66 -18.50 -9.15 12.88
C HIS A 66 -17.55 -10.35 12.85
N VAL A 67 -16.88 -10.63 13.95
CA VAL A 67 -15.78 -11.58 13.97
C VAL A 67 -15.92 -12.54 15.15
N LEU A 68 -15.59 -13.80 14.88
CA LEU A 68 -15.35 -14.83 15.88
C LEU A 68 -13.97 -15.41 15.62
N VAL A 69 -13.14 -15.43 16.65
CA VAL A 69 -11.77 -15.96 16.60
C VAL A 69 -11.69 -17.19 17.48
N VAL A 70 -11.18 -18.28 16.94
CA VAL A 70 -10.84 -19.50 17.65
C VAL A 70 -9.32 -19.62 17.65
N ASP A 71 -8.68 -19.37 18.79
CA ASP A 71 -7.26 -19.58 18.95
C ASP A 71 -6.99 -20.99 19.45
N ARG A 72 -5.97 -21.62 18.89
CA ARG A 72 -5.33 -22.81 19.45
C ARG A 72 -3.93 -22.44 19.86
N THR A 73 -3.65 -22.41 21.16
CA THR A 73 -2.29 -22.23 21.70
C THR A 73 -1.73 -23.59 22.10
N ILE A 74 -0.47 -23.88 21.74
CA ILE A 74 0.22 -25.10 22.15
C ILE A 74 1.22 -24.77 23.27
N HIS A 75 0.99 -25.33 24.46
CA HIS A 75 1.91 -25.29 25.58
C HIS A 75 2.73 -26.60 25.61
N ARG A 76 4.05 -26.46 25.75
CA ARG A 76 4.93 -27.58 26.11
C ARG A 76 5.28 -27.42 27.59
N ASP A 77 4.89 -28.38 28.41
CA ASP A 77 5.35 -28.42 29.80
C ASP A 77 6.83 -28.79 29.81
N GLN A 78 7.68 -27.86 30.26
CA GLN A 78 9.09 -28.14 30.59
C GLN A 78 9.23 -28.70 32.01
N SER A 79 8.32 -29.58 32.43
CA SER A 79 8.39 -30.26 33.72
C SER A 79 8.53 -31.77 33.50
N GLY A 80 9.69 -32.17 33.01
CA GLY A 80 10.14 -33.56 33.01
C GLY A 80 11.55 -33.61 33.57
N ASP A 81 11.71 -34.20 34.75
CA ASP A 81 13.01 -34.54 35.32
C ASP A 81 13.78 -35.41 34.31
N ALA A 82 15.03 -35.07 34.06
CA ALA A 82 15.83 -35.58 32.95
C ALA A 82 16.30 -37.05 33.08
N ASP A 83 15.63 -37.89 33.88
CA ASP A 83 16.18 -39.20 34.29
C ASP A 83 15.27 -40.42 34.06
N THR A 84 14.23 -40.30 33.25
CA THR A 84 13.49 -41.47 32.74
C THR A 84 13.23 -41.31 31.25
N GLY A 85 13.92 -42.12 30.44
CA GLY A 85 13.93 -42.08 28.98
C GLY A 85 12.62 -42.57 28.33
N ASP A 86 11.51 -41.91 28.65
CA ASP A 86 10.21 -42.09 27.99
C ASP A 86 9.75 -40.73 27.45
N GLU A 87 10.37 -40.28 26.35
CA GLU A 87 10.03 -39.04 25.65
C GLU A 87 8.73 -39.20 24.84
N SER A 88 7.58 -39.21 25.53
CA SER A 88 6.31 -38.84 24.89
C SER A 88 6.00 -37.40 25.29
N GLU A 89 6.57 -36.44 24.56
CA GLU A 89 6.27 -35.01 24.68
C GLU A 89 4.77 -34.78 24.38
N THR A 90 3.92 -34.79 25.41
CA THR A 90 2.50 -34.50 25.25
C THR A 90 2.28 -32.99 25.21
N ALA A 91 2.32 -32.42 24.01
CA ALA A 91 1.98 -31.01 23.79
C ALA A 91 0.49 -30.75 24.12
N LEU A 92 0.23 -29.98 25.18
CA LEU A 92 -1.11 -29.56 25.57
C LEU A 92 -1.57 -28.44 24.63
N ALA A 93 -2.76 -28.58 24.05
CA ALA A 93 -3.34 -27.52 23.21
C ALA A 93 -4.52 -26.95 23.97
N VAL A 94 -4.55 -25.63 24.11
CA VAL A 94 -5.61 -24.89 24.78
C VAL A 94 -6.35 -24.08 23.73
N PHE A 95 -7.68 -24.16 23.76
CA PHE A 95 -8.54 -23.41 22.85
C PHE A 95 -9.13 -22.20 23.55
N THR A 96 -9.16 -21.05 22.88
CA THR A 96 -9.84 -19.85 23.39
C THR A 96 -10.69 -19.21 22.29
N VAL A 97 -11.91 -18.79 22.64
CA VAL A 97 -12.87 -18.19 21.69
C VAL A 97 -13.10 -16.73 22.06
N ARG A 98 -12.99 -15.82 21.09
CA ARG A 98 -13.04 -14.36 21.28
C ARG A 98 -13.74 -13.67 20.10
N ASN A 99 -14.12 -12.40 20.25
CA ASN A 99 -14.67 -11.59 19.15
C ASN A 99 -13.65 -10.60 18.54
N ASP A 100 -12.43 -10.52 19.10
CA ASP A 100 -11.39 -9.58 18.66
C ASP A 100 -10.19 -10.32 18.06
N VAL A 101 -9.72 -9.84 16.91
CA VAL A 101 -8.51 -10.33 16.25
C VAL A 101 -7.30 -9.70 16.94
N LEU A 102 -6.50 -10.53 17.62
CA LEU A 102 -5.27 -10.10 18.28
C LEU A 102 -4.09 -10.89 17.73
N TYR A 103 -2.96 -10.20 17.51
CA TYR A 103 -1.69 -10.87 17.28
C TYR A 103 -1.18 -11.48 18.57
N ARG A 104 -0.71 -12.73 18.50
CA ARG A 104 -0.06 -13.39 19.62
C ARG A 104 1.32 -13.93 19.22
N THR A 105 2.20 -13.98 20.20
CA THR A 105 3.58 -14.46 20.07
C THR A 105 3.79 -15.86 20.63
N ASP A 106 2.77 -16.43 21.28
CA ASP A 106 2.75 -17.85 21.65
C ASP A 106 2.62 -18.68 20.37
N ARG A 107 2.99 -19.98 20.40
CA ARG A 107 2.79 -20.92 19.28
C ARG A 107 1.31 -21.18 19.07
N SER A 108 0.62 -20.17 18.56
CA SER A 108 -0.81 -20.16 18.39
C SER A 108 -1.17 -20.07 16.92
N THR A 109 -2.28 -20.72 16.59
CA THR A 109 -2.93 -20.59 15.30
C THR A 109 -4.34 -20.10 15.57
N SER A 110 -4.69 -18.98 14.96
CA SER A 110 -6.00 -18.37 15.11
C SER A 110 -6.80 -18.58 13.84
N ILE A 111 -8.03 -19.07 13.99
CA ILE A 111 -9.00 -19.12 12.89
C ILE A 111 -9.99 -17.99 13.11
N VAL A 112 -10.12 -17.15 12.10
CA VAL A 112 -10.98 -15.98 12.10
C VAL A 112 -12.18 -16.26 11.19
N PHE A 113 -13.36 -16.31 11.79
CA PHE A 113 -14.64 -16.37 11.09
C PHE A 113 -15.21 -14.95 11.00
N ILE A 114 -15.54 -14.52 9.79
CA ILE A 114 -16.04 -13.18 9.49
C ILE A 114 -17.43 -13.32 8.88
N LYS A 115 -18.43 -12.65 9.45
CA LYS A 115 -19.78 -12.64 8.88
C LYS A 115 -19.88 -11.68 7.69
N LYS A 116 -20.66 -12.07 6.67
CA LYS A 116 -20.96 -11.20 5.52
C LYS A 116 -22.12 -10.23 5.80
N GLY A 117 -23.07 -10.62 6.66
CA GLY A 117 -24.25 -9.85 7.04
C GLY A 117 -24.20 -9.32 8.47
N GLY A 118 -25.28 -8.71 8.95
CA GLY A 118 -25.41 -8.27 10.35
C GLY A 118 -25.64 -9.43 11.32
N ILE A 119 -26.42 -10.43 10.92
CA ILE A 119 -26.74 -11.61 11.72
C ILE A 119 -26.57 -12.86 10.85
N ILE A 120 -26.49 -14.03 11.47
CA ILE A 120 -26.52 -15.31 10.76
C ILE A 120 -27.98 -15.74 10.62
N GLU A 121 -28.46 -15.79 9.39
CA GLU A 121 -29.83 -16.13 9.04
C GLU A 121 -30.01 -17.65 8.97
N ALA A 122 -31.13 -18.15 9.48
CA ALA A 122 -31.47 -19.58 9.44
C ALA A 122 -31.81 -20.10 8.04
N ASP A 123 -32.32 -19.22 7.17
CA ASP A 123 -32.80 -19.58 5.83
C ASP A 123 -31.66 -19.79 4.81
N LYS A 124 -30.44 -19.36 5.14
CA LYS A 124 -29.26 -19.43 4.27
C LYS A 124 -28.24 -20.42 4.83
N SER A 125 -27.46 -21.03 3.95
CA SER A 125 -26.37 -21.89 4.39
C SER A 125 -25.33 -21.10 5.21
N ILE A 126 -24.84 -21.67 6.31
CA ILE A 126 -23.81 -21.04 7.15
C ILE A 126 -22.51 -20.77 6.37
N PRO A 127 -22.00 -21.70 5.52
CA PRO A 127 -20.78 -21.45 4.73
C PRO A 127 -20.91 -20.24 3.80
N ASP A 128 -22.08 -19.99 3.22
CA ASP A 128 -22.30 -18.85 2.32
C ASP A 128 -22.36 -17.52 3.07
N GLN A 129 -22.64 -17.53 4.36
CA GLN A 129 -22.73 -16.34 5.21
C GLN A 129 -21.41 -15.99 5.89
N LEU A 130 -20.45 -16.92 5.92
CA LEU A 130 -19.17 -16.76 6.60
C LEU A 130 -18.00 -16.66 5.61
N ARG A 131 -16.93 -16.03 6.05
CA ARG A 131 -15.59 -16.11 5.44
C ARG A 131 -14.63 -16.58 6.51
N VAL A 132 -13.73 -17.49 6.15
CA VAL A 132 -12.77 -18.07 7.09
C VAL A 132 -11.37 -17.66 6.67
N MET A 133 -10.57 -17.20 7.63
CA MET A 133 -9.17 -16.88 7.43
C MET A 133 -8.35 -17.54 8.54
N VAL A 134 -7.24 -18.17 8.17
CA VAL A 134 -6.30 -18.75 9.13
C VAL A 134 -5.13 -17.79 9.29
N LEU A 135 -4.85 -17.42 10.53
CA LEU A 135 -3.67 -16.68 10.96
C LEU A 135 -2.75 -17.66 11.66
N SER A 136 -1.77 -18.17 10.91
CA SER A 136 -0.79 -19.15 11.40
C SER A 136 0.34 -18.49 12.19
N GLU A 137 1.07 -19.32 12.93
CA GLU A 137 2.30 -18.95 13.63
C GLU A 137 3.32 -18.38 12.63
N GLY A 138 3.84 -17.18 12.90
CA GLY A 138 4.81 -16.51 12.03
C GLY A 138 4.75 -15.00 12.10
N ASN A 139 5.59 -14.33 11.31
CA ASN A 139 5.56 -12.87 11.19
C ASN A 139 4.25 -12.42 10.53
N PRO A 140 3.43 -11.56 11.16
CA PRO A 140 2.20 -11.05 10.56
C PRO A 140 2.41 -10.44 9.18
N CYS A 141 3.55 -9.79 8.95
CA CYS A 141 3.88 -9.18 7.67
C CYS A 141 3.92 -10.22 6.55
N GLU A 142 4.46 -11.41 6.82
CA GLU A 142 4.53 -12.49 5.83
C GLU A 142 3.13 -13.02 5.47
N THR A 143 2.30 -13.28 6.49
CA THR A 143 0.91 -13.73 6.29
C THR A 143 0.09 -12.69 5.54
N LEU A 144 0.23 -11.40 5.90
CA LEU A 144 -0.47 -10.30 5.24
C LEU A 144 0.03 -10.08 3.80
N CYS A 145 1.35 -10.15 3.56
CA CYS A 145 1.93 -10.13 2.21
C CYS A 145 1.36 -11.25 1.35
N ALA A 146 1.31 -12.47 1.88
CA ALA A 146 0.76 -13.61 1.16
C ALA A 146 -0.74 -13.41 0.85
N LEU A 147 -1.53 -12.95 1.82
CA LEU A 147 -2.95 -12.71 1.63
C LEU A 147 -3.20 -11.62 0.58
N ILE A 148 -2.55 -10.46 0.71
CA ILE A 148 -2.76 -9.33 -0.17
C ILE A 148 -2.21 -9.64 -1.56
N GLY A 149 -0.94 -10.03 -1.67
CA GLY A 149 -0.27 -10.23 -2.95
C GLY A 149 -0.76 -11.45 -3.74
N ARG A 150 -1.13 -12.54 -3.05
CA ARG A 150 -1.47 -13.81 -3.72
C ARG A 150 -2.97 -14.09 -3.80
N ALA A 151 -3.79 -13.55 -2.91
CA ALA A 151 -5.23 -13.77 -2.93
C ALA A 151 -6.00 -12.50 -3.32
N VAL A 152 -5.85 -11.41 -2.57
CA VAL A 152 -6.69 -10.21 -2.72
C VAL A 152 -6.39 -9.46 -4.02
N THR A 153 -5.12 -9.14 -4.30
CA THR A 153 -4.73 -8.38 -5.49
C THR A 153 -5.10 -9.11 -6.78
N PRO A 154 -4.81 -10.42 -6.96
CA PRO A 154 -5.23 -11.15 -8.16
C PRO A 154 -6.75 -11.26 -8.30
N TYR A 155 -7.47 -11.49 -7.19
CA TYR A 155 -8.94 -11.54 -7.20
C TYR A 155 -9.54 -10.20 -7.65
N PHE A 156 -9.03 -9.08 -7.12
CA PHE A 156 -9.48 -7.76 -7.49
C PHE A 156 -9.18 -7.42 -8.95
N LYS A 157 -8.00 -7.80 -9.45
CA LYS A 157 -7.65 -7.66 -10.88
C LYS A 157 -8.60 -8.44 -11.79
N SER A 158 -8.95 -9.67 -11.41
CA SER A 158 -9.95 -10.47 -12.14
C SER A 158 -11.32 -9.79 -12.16
N PHE A 159 -11.74 -9.25 -11.01
CA PHE A 159 -12.99 -8.50 -10.92
C PHE A 159 -13.01 -7.26 -11.82
N ILE A 160 -11.92 -6.48 -11.89
CA ILE A 160 -11.83 -5.33 -12.80
C ILE A 160 -11.97 -5.78 -14.25
N LYS A 161 -11.31 -6.89 -14.62
CA LYS A 161 -11.33 -7.46 -15.97
C LYS A 161 -12.72 -7.94 -16.38
N GLU A 162 -13.44 -8.64 -15.50
CA GLU A 162 -14.78 -9.15 -15.79
C GLU A 162 -15.87 -8.08 -15.73
N SER A 163 -15.75 -7.11 -14.81
CA SER A 163 -16.76 -6.06 -14.62
C SER A 163 -16.71 -4.95 -15.66
N GLY A 164 -15.69 -4.92 -16.54
CA GLY A 164 -15.46 -3.86 -17.51
C GLY A 164 -15.39 -2.46 -16.87
N ARG A 165 -15.07 -2.37 -15.57
CA ARG A 165 -14.98 -1.11 -14.83
C ARG A 165 -13.69 -0.36 -15.15
N GLY A 166 -12.62 -1.06 -15.53
CA GLY A 166 -11.33 -0.43 -15.87
C GLY A 166 -11.32 0.37 -17.18
N GLU A 167 -12.23 0.07 -18.12
CA GLU A 167 -12.29 0.74 -19.43
C GLU A 167 -13.29 1.90 -19.50
N ARG A 168 -14.14 2.06 -18.48
CA ARG A 168 -15.07 3.19 -18.42
C ARG A 168 -14.30 4.43 -17.97
N ASP A 169 -14.18 5.39 -18.87
CA ASP A 169 -13.46 6.68 -18.75
C ASP A 169 -13.81 7.55 -17.51
N GLY A 170 -14.69 7.08 -16.63
CA GLY A 170 -15.10 7.72 -15.37
C GLY A 170 -14.75 6.96 -14.08
N ASP A 171 -14.38 5.67 -14.10
CA ASP A 171 -14.12 4.90 -12.88
C ASP A 171 -12.64 4.94 -12.48
N LYS A 172 -12.23 6.09 -11.91
CA LYS A 172 -10.86 6.27 -11.41
C LYS A 172 -10.59 5.51 -10.11
N LEU A 173 -11.63 5.00 -9.43
CA LEU A 173 -11.47 4.33 -8.14
C LEU A 173 -10.88 2.93 -8.29
N ALA A 174 -11.26 2.17 -9.31
CA ALA A 174 -10.70 0.86 -9.57
C ALA A 174 -9.16 0.87 -9.69
N PRO A 175 -8.54 1.71 -10.55
CA PRO A 175 -7.08 1.79 -10.63
C PRO A 175 -6.44 2.39 -9.37
N ILE A 176 -7.13 3.26 -8.62
CA ILE A 176 -6.63 3.78 -7.33
C ILE A 176 -6.56 2.66 -6.30
N VAL A 177 -7.60 1.84 -6.17
CA VAL A 177 -7.62 0.71 -5.23
C VAL A 177 -6.57 -0.32 -5.61
N GLU A 178 -6.42 -0.62 -6.90
CA GLU A 178 -5.36 -1.52 -7.38
C GLU A 178 -3.98 -0.97 -7.03
N LYS A 179 -3.75 0.33 -7.26
CA LYS A 179 -2.50 0.99 -6.89
C LYS A 179 -2.26 0.89 -5.38
N ASN A 180 -3.26 1.20 -4.54
CA ASN A 180 -3.14 1.15 -3.09
C ASN A 180 -2.87 -0.27 -2.57
N LEU A 181 -3.45 -1.30 -3.18
CA LEU A 181 -3.17 -2.70 -2.84
C LEU A 181 -1.72 -3.08 -3.15
N ASN A 182 -1.21 -2.66 -4.31
CA ASN A 182 0.19 -2.87 -4.67
C ASN A 182 1.14 -2.08 -3.75
N GLU A 183 0.81 -0.84 -3.38
CA GLU A 183 1.59 -0.03 -2.44
C GLU A 183 1.60 -0.64 -1.04
N ALA A 184 0.46 -1.14 -0.55
CA ALA A 184 0.36 -1.83 0.73
C ALA A 184 1.17 -3.13 0.74
N GLU A 185 1.13 -3.91 -0.34
CA GLU A 185 1.96 -5.11 -0.49
C GLU A 185 3.45 -4.79 -0.42
N VAL A 186 3.91 -3.77 -1.14
CA VAL A 186 5.31 -3.32 -1.12
C VAL A 186 5.70 -2.82 0.28
N ALA A 187 4.86 -2.03 0.94
CA ALA A 187 5.12 -1.53 2.29
C ALA A 187 5.24 -2.66 3.32
N LEU A 188 4.37 -3.68 3.25
CA LEU A 188 4.46 -4.86 4.10
C LEU A 188 5.73 -5.68 3.84
N LEU A 189 6.15 -5.76 2.57
CA LEU A 189 7.38 -6.46 2.17
C LEU A 189 8.63 -5.74 2.70
N HIS A 190 8.65 -4.40 2.64
CA HIS A 190 9.69 -3.59 3.26
C HIS A 190 9.75 -3.78 4.78
N LEU A 191 8.59 -3.75 5.45
CA LEU A 191 8.48 -3.99 6.88
C LEU A 191 8.99 -5.40 7.26
N GLN A 192 8.68 -6.41 6.44
CA GLN A 192 9.18 -7.78 6.62
C GLN A 192 10.70 -7.87 6.46
N GLN A 193 11.27 -7.16 5.49
CA GLN A 193 12.71 -7.17 5.20
C GLN A 193 13.51 -6.17 6.06
N ASN A 194 12.84 -5.40 6.93
CA ASN A 194 13.41 -4.27 7.66
C ASN A 194 14.17 -3.29 6.73
N ILE A 195 13.67 -3.10 5.50
CA ILE A 195 14.24 -2.18 4.52
C ILE A 195 13.49 -0.86 4.63
N ASP A 196 14.20 0.19 5.03
CA ASP A 196 13.68 1.55 4.91
C ASP A 196 14.01 2.08 3.51
N ILE A 197 13.03 1.99 2.59
CA ILE A 197 13.13 2.68 1.30
C ILE A 197 12.56 4.10 1.49
N PRO A 198 13.39 5.14 1.49
CA PRO A 198 12.91 6.50 1.64
C PRO A 198 12.01 6.86 0.45
N GLU A 199 10.75 7.18 0.74
CA GLU A 199 9.80 7.67 -0.27
C GLU A 199 10.38 8.90 -0.99
N ILE A 200 10.56 8.79 -2.30
CA ILE A 200 11.00 9.91 -3.12
C ILE A 200 9.77 10.76 -3.45
N ASN A 201 9.42 11.65 -2.53
CA ASN A 201 8.43 12.68 -2.76
C ASN A 201 8.99 13.74 -3.71
N LEU A 202 8.80 13.54 -5.02
CA LEU A 202 9.06 14.55 -6.03
C LEU A 202 7.98 15.63 -5.92
N ILE A 203 8.24 16.65 -5.11
CA ILE A 203 7.36 17.82 -5.01
C ILE A 203 7.36 18.51 -6.37
N ILE A 204 6.27 18.31 -7.11
CA ILE A 204 6.02 19.04 -8.36
C ILE A 204 5.85 20.51 -7.95
N ASN A 205 6.63 21.39 -8.57
CA ASN A 205 6.53 22.82 -8.29
C ASN A 205 5.07 23.28 -8.49
N PRO A 206 4.41 23.91 -7.49
CA PRO A 206 3.00 24.30 -7.56
C PRO A 206 2.65 25.15 -8.80
N HIS A 207 3.62 25.92 -9.32
CA HIS A 207 3.42 26.70 -10.53
C HIS A 207 3.45 25.85 -11.81
N ILE A 208 4.24 24.78 -11.85
CA ILE A 208 4.22 23.80 -12.96
C ILE A 208 2.89 23.04 -12.95
N GLN A 209 2.42 22.65 -11.77
CA GLN A 209 1.10 22.02 -11.61
C GLN A 209 -0.03 22.96 -12.07
N ALA A 210 0.05 24.26 -11.74
CA ALA A 210 -0.89 25.26 -12.22
C ALA A 210 -0.83 25.47 -13.75
N ALA A 211 0.38 25.47 -14.35
CA ALA A 211 0.55 25.56 -15.80
C ALA A 211 -0.03 24.34 -16.53
N ILE A 212 0.15 23.14 -15.97
CA ILE A 212 -0.44 21.89 -16.48
C ILE A 212 -1.97 21.93 -16.37
N GLN A 213 -2.52 22.37 -15.23
CA GLN A 213 -3.97 22.51 -15.05
C GLN A 213 -4.58 23.54 -15.99
N LYS A 214 -3.91 24.67 -16.23
CA LYS A 214 -4.34 25.70 -17.18
C LYS A 214 -4.32 25.19 -18.62
N ALA A 215 -3.23 24.53 -19.03
CA ALA A 215 -3.12 23.93 -20.36
C ALA A 215 -4.19 22.85 -20.59
N SER A 216 -4.45 22.01 -19.58
CA SER A 216 -5.50 20.98 -19.61
C SER A 216 -6.90 21.58 -19.78
N LYS A 217 -7.22 22.66 -19.05
CA LYS A 217 -8.50 23.40 -19.23
C LYS A 217 -8.65 24.01 -20.62
N GLU A 218 -7.54 24.37 -21.26
CA GLU A 218 -7.49 24.91 -22.62
C GLU A 218 -7.41 23.82 -23.70
N GLY A 219 -7.53 22.52 -23.34
CA GLY A 219 -7.50 21.40 -24.28
C GLY A 219 -6.14 21.14 -24.93
N ARG A 220 -5.05 21.70 -24.37
CA ARG A 220 -3.69 21.59 -24.92
C ARG A 220 -2.72 20.93 -23.94
N LYS A 221 -1.68 20.26 -24.45
CA LYS A 221 -0.58 19.77 -23.61
C LYS A 221 0.31 20.95 -23.18
N ALA A 222 0.73 20.95 -21.92
CA ALA A 222 1.72 21.92 -21.43
C ALA A 222 3.06 21.70 -22.15
N LYS A 223 3.65 22.77 -22.68
CA LYS A 223 4.97 22.77 -23.32
C LYS A 223 5.97 23.48 -22.41
N ALA A 224 7.26 23.17 -22.51
CA ALA A 224 8.31 23.87 -21.75
C ALA A 224 8.22 25.40 -21.91
N SER A 225 7.83 25.88 -23.09
CA SER A 225 7.58 27.29 -23.42
C SER A 225 6.40 27.96 -22.69
N SER A 226 5.72 27.27 -21.77
CA SER A 226 4.53 27.80 -21.07
C SER A 226 4.80 28.31 -19.66
N GLY A 227 6.03 28.13 -19.15
CA GLY A 227 6.49 28.69 -17.88
C GLY A 227 7.27 30.00 -18.05
N SER A 228 7.55 30.71 -16.96
CA SER A 228 8.46 31.85 -16.96
C SER A 228 9.92 31.39 -16.84
N SER A 229 10.87 32.19 -17.33
CA SER A 229 12.31 31.87 -17.22
C SER A 229 12.78 31.73 -15.76
N LEU A 230 12.11 32.39 -14.80
CA LEU A 230 12.34 32.20 -13.37
C LEU A 230 11.93 30.79 -12.89
N GLN A 231 10.85 30.23 -13.45
CA GLN A 231 10.39 28.88 -13.12
C GLN A 231 11.35 27.82 -13.69
N GLU A 232 11.85 28.04 -14.90
CA GLU A 232 12.87 27.17 -15.52
C GLU A 232 14.16 27.20 -14.71
N MET A 233 14.62 28.37 -14.28
CA MET A 233 15.80 28.52 -13.42
C MET A 233 15.65 27.74 -12.11
N ALA A 234 14.52 27.90 -11.41
CA ALA A 234 14.25 27.18 -10.17
C ALA A 234 14.17 25.67 -10.38
N PHE A 235 13.59 25.22 -11.50
CA PHE A 235 13.51 23.80 -11.86
C PHE A 235 14.89 23.16 -12.03
N TRP A 236 15.76 23.74 -12.86
CA TRP A 236 17.08 23.16 -13.13
C TRP A 236 17.99 23.14 -11.88
N LEU A 237 17.93 24.18 -11.05
CA LEU A 237 18.65 24.21 -9.77
C LEU A 237 18.13 23.15 -8.78
N ASN A 238 16.81 22.95 -8.72
CA ASN A 238 16.22 21.92 -7.86
C ASN A 238 16.54 20.51 -8.38
N LEU A 239 16.54 20.31 -9.70
CA LEU A 239 16.87 19.04 -10.34
C LEU A 239 18.33 18.65 -10.06
N GLU A 240 19.28 19.59 -10.12
CA GLU A 240 20.67 19.33 -9.74
C GLU A 240 20.79 18.87 -8.29
N ARG A 241 20.15 19.59 -7.36
CA ARG A 241 20.18 19.21 -5.94
C ARG A 241 19.56 17.84 -5.70
N ALA A 242 18.48 17.51 -6.41
CA ALA A 242 17.84 16.20 -6.30
C ALA A 242 18.75 15.09 -6.86
N LEU A 243 19.38 15.29 -8.01
CA LEU A 243 20.31 14.34 -8.61
C LEU A 243 21.57 14.16 -7.76
N GLN A 244 22.09 15.22 -7.14
CA GLN A 244 23.20 15.15 -6.20
C GLN A 244 22.85 14.31 -4.96
N LYS A 245 21.64 14.46 -4.42
CA LYS A 245 21.16 13.61 -3.31
C LYS A 245 21.05 12.14 -3.72
N ILE A 246 20.57 11.87 -4.92
CA ILE A 246 20.49 10.49 -5.46
C ILE A 246 21.89 9.92 -5.64
N LEU A 247 22.84 10.70 -6.15
CA LEU A 247 24.24 10.30 -6.29
C LEU A 247 24.85 9.98 -4.92
N GLN A 248 24.65 10.84 -3.92
CA GLN A 248 25.13 10.63 -2.55
C GLN A 248 24.58 9.33 -1.94
N LYS A 249 23.29 9.02 -2.19
CA LYS A 249 22.70 7.74 -1.76
C LYS A 249 23.27 6.54 -2.50
N ARG A 250 23.54 6.65 -3.80
CA ARG A 250 24.19 5.58 -4.57
C ARG A 250 25.61 5.32 -4.08
N GLU A 251 26.32 6.37 -3.68
CA GLU A 251 27.68 6.32 -3.16
C GLU A 251 27.74 6.01 -1.66
N SER A 252 26.60 5.73 -1.01
CA SER A 252 26.59 5.36 0.41
C SER A 252 27.24 3.99 0.63
N GLU A 253 27.79 3.81 1.83
CA GLU A 253 28.56 2.62 2.18
C GLU A 253 27.72 1.34 2.09
N GLU A 254 26.45 1.41 2.47
CA GLU A 254 25.51 0.29 2.43
C GLU A 254 25.21 -0.17 1.00
N VAL A 255 25.03 0.78 0.07
CA VAL A 255 24.76 0.50 -1.33
C VAL A 255 26.01 -0.06 -2.01
N MET A 256 27.18 0.53 -1.74
CA MET A 256 28.46 0.07 -2.26
C MET A 256 28.78 -1.36 -1.80
N LEU A 257 28.59 -1.66 -0.52
CA LEU A 257 28.79 -3.01 0.02
C LEU A 257 27.85 -4.03 -0.62
N THR A 258 26.59 -3.65 -0.84
CA THR A 258 25.60 -4.52 -1.50
C THR A 258 25.99 -4.83 -2.94
N LEU A 259 26.46 -3.81 -3.69
CA LEU A 259 26.95 -3.99 -5.05
C LEU A 259 28.20 -4.87 -5.12
N GLU A 260 29.11 -4.72 -4.15
CA GLU A 260 30.30 -5.56 -4.03
C GLU A 260 29.93 -7.01 -3.70
N ALA A 261 29.01 -7.25 -2.77
CA ALA A 261 28.50 -8.58 -2.45
C ALA A 261 27.85 -9.26 -3.67
N LEU A 262 27.05 -8.53 -4.46
CA LEU A 262 26.45 -9.03 -5.70
C LEU A 262 27.52 -9.37 -6.76
N LYS A 263 28.58 -8.57 -6.83
CA LYS A 263 29.73 -8.81 -7.73
C LYS A 263 30.51 -10.06 -7.32
N CYS A 264 30.76 -10.25 -6.02
CA CYS A 264 31.36 -11.47 -5.47
C CYS A 264 30.49 -12.71 -5.77
N GLY A 265 29.16 -12.56 -5.69
CA GLY A 265 28.19 -13.60 -6.05
C GLY A 265 28.02 -13.86 -7.56
N LYS A 266 28.85 -13.26 -8.42
CA LYS A 266 28.76 -13.34 -9.90
C LYS A 266 27.41 -12.89 -10.49
N ARG A 267 26.64 -12.08 -9.77
CA ARG A 267 25.34 -11.54 -10.23
C ARG A 267 25.53 -10.20 -10.96
N PHE A 268 26.27 -10.24 -12.07
CA PHE A 268 26.68 -9.04 -12.81
C PHE A 268 25.53 -8.31 -13.50
N HIS A 269 24.40 -8.97 -13.79
CA HIS A 269 23.26 -8.32 -14.43
C HIS A 269 22.70 -7.20 -13.55
N ALA A 270 22.56 -7.41 -12.24
CA ALA A 270 22.02 -6.40 -11.31
C ALA A 270 22.98 -5.20 -11.14
N THR A 271 24.29 -5.45 -11.08
CA THR A 271 25.28 -4.37 -10.91
C THR A 271 25.51 -3.58 -12.20
N VAL A 272 25.60 -4.26 -13.34
CA VAL A 272 25.78 -3.60 -14.64
C VAL A 272 24.52 -2.83 -15.03
N SER A 273 23.32 -3.39 -14.86
CA SER A 273 22.06 -2.67 -15.13
C SER A 273 21.91 -1.42 -14.29
N LEU A 274 22.24 -1.45 -12.99
CA LEU A 274 22.18 -0.23 -12.16
C LEU A 274 23.15 0.87 -12.64
N ASP A 275 24.33 0.49 -13.13
CA ASP A 275 25.34 1.43 -13.62
C ASP A 275 25.05 1.97 -15.02
N THR A 276 24.39 1.18 -15.88
CA THR A 276 24.13 1.54 -17.28
C THR A 276 22.71 2.05 -17.53
N ASP A 277 21.69 1.50 -16.87
CA ASP A 277 20.28 1.78 -17.15
C ASP A 277 19.74 3.02 -16.41
N THR A 278 20.45 3.51 -15.39
CA THR A 278 19.94 4.66 -14.60
C THR A 278 20.04 5.99 -15.35
N GLY A 279 20.89 6.10 -16.38
CA GLY A 279 21.13 7.35 -17.10
C GLY A 279 21.62 8.51 -16.21
N LEU A 280 21.98 8.23 -14.95
CA LEU A 280 22.21 9.23 -13.91
C LEU A 280 23.40 10.13 -14.25
N LYS A 281 24.49 9.53 -14.74
CA LYS A 281 25.70 10.26 -15.16
C LYS A 281 25.42 11.20 -16.33
N GLN A 282 24.67 10.74 -17.33
CA GLN A 282 24.30 11.52 -18.51
C GLN A 282 23.38 12.68 -18.11
N THR A 283 22.39 12.41 -17.27
CA THR A 283 21.44 13.40 -16.76
C THR A 283 22.12 14.43 -15.87
N LEU A 284 23.07 14.03 -15.02
CA LEU A 284 23.89 14.95 -14.20
C LEU A 284 24.74 15.86 -15.08
N ALA A 285 25.39 15.33 -16.11
CA ALA A 285 26.18 16.14 -17.04
C ALA A 285 25.29 17.17 -17.77
N LEU A 286 24.13 16.74 -18.26
CA LEU A 286 23.15 17.63 -18.89
C LEU A 286 22.71 18.76 -17.94
N VAL A 287 22.30 18.41 -16.72
CA VAL A 287 21.81 19.37 -15.73
C VAL A 287 22.91 20.34 -15.29
N SER A 288 24.14 19.87 -15.13
CA SER A 288 25.32 20.71 -14.85
C SER A 288 25.55 21.72 -15.99
N ASP A 289 25.46 21.27 -17.25
CA ASP A 289 25.60 22.13 -18.43
C ASP A 289 24.51 23.21 -18.50
N TYR A 290 23.26 22.89 -18.13
CA TYR A 290 22.17 23.87 -18.04
C TYR A 290 22.35 24.82 -16.85
N ASN A 291 22.78 24.33 -15.69
CA ASN A 291 23.00 25.16 -14.52
C ASN A 291 24.22 26.08 -14.63
N SER A 292 25.15 25.82 -15.55
CA SER A 292 26.17 26.81 -15.92
C SER A 292 25.56 28.15 -16.38
N LEU A 293 24.34 28.10 -16.96
CA LEU A 293 23.54 29.25 -17.38
C LEU A 293 22.48 29.62 -16.34
N MET A 294 21.77 28.66 -15.74
CA MET A 294 20.67 28.98 -14.82
C MET A 294 21.17 29.53 -13.48
N LYS A 295 22.41 29.21 -13.08
CA LYS A 295 22.99 29.72 -11.84
C LYS A 295 23.29 31.22 -11.93
N ASP A 296 22.87 31.94 -10.89
CA ASP A 296 23.06 33.39 -10.73
C ASP A 296 22.50 34.21 -11.91
N PHE A 297 21.41 33.74 -12.52
CA PHE A 297 20.79 34.44 -13.65
C PHE A 297 20.05 35.70 -13.16
N PRO A 298 20.34 36.91 -13.70
CA PRO A 298 19.91 38.19 -13.13
C PRO A 298 18.47 38.57 -13.49
N LEU A 299 17.50 37.69 -13.25
CA LEU A 299 16.07 37.98 -13.47
C LEU A 299 15.43 38.73 -12.31
N ASN A 300 15.97 38.60 -11.10
CA ASN A 300 15.41 39.27 -9.92
C ASN A 300 15.48 40.79 -10.05
N GLU A 301 16.58 41.32 -10.60
CA GLU A 301 16.76 42.75 -10.85
C GLU A 301 15.71 43.30 -11.84
N LEU A 302 15.36 42.49 -12.85
CA LEU A 302 14.34 42.86 -13.84
C LEU A 302 12.93 42.85 -13.23
N VAL A 303 12.65 41.91 -12.34
CA VAL A 303 11.36 41.80 -11.66
C VAL A 303 11.19 42.85 -10.55
N SER A 304 12.29 43.29 -9.93
CA SER A 304 12.26 44.32 -8.87
C SER A 304 12.40 45.75 -9.38
N ALA A 305 12.70 45.97 -10.66
CA ALA A 305 12.90 47.31 -11.21
C ALA A 305 11.59 48.11 -11.22
N THR A 306 11.63 49.32 -10.64
CA THR A 306 10.48 50.23 -10.56
C THR A 306 10.60 51.45 -11.48
N ASP A 307 11.75 51.64 -12.12
CA ASP A 307 12.06 52.75 -13.03
C ASP A 307 12.74 52.28 -14.33
N LEU A 308 12.67 53.10 -15.37
CA LEU A 308 13.14 52.77 -16.73
C LEU A 308 14.66 52.58 -16.81
N ASP A 309 15.42 53.31 -16.00
CA ASP A 309 16.88 53.22 -15.97
C ASP A 309 17.32 51.89 -15.33
N SER A 310 16.66 51.48 -14.25
CA SER A 310 16.82 50.17 -13.62
C SER A 310 16.46 49.02 -14.57
N ILE A 311 15.38 49.14 -15.36
CA ILE A 311 15.03 48.15 -16.38
C ILE A 311 16.13 48.04 -17.44
N LYS A 312 16.67 49.16 -17.91
CA LYS A 312 17.73 49.19 -18.91
C LYS A 312 19.00 48.50 -18.40
N ILE A 313 19.36 48.74 -17.13
CA ILE A 313 20.51 48.10 -16.47
C ILE A 313 20.26 46.58 -16.34
N ALA A 314 19.09 46.18 -15.84
CA ALA A 314 18.73 44.77 -15.68
C ALA A 314 18.73 44.01 -17.01
N LEU A 315 18.20 44.60 -18.09
CA LEU A 315 18.28 44.03 -19.43
C LEU A 315 19.72 43.90 -19.93
N GLY A 316 20.57 44.90 -19.66
CA GLY A 316 22.00 44.84 -19.94
C GLY A 316 22.68 43.65 -19.24
N ASN A 317 22.34 43.41 -17.97
CA ASN A 317 22.85 42.30 -17.18
C ASN A 317 22.36 40.95 -17.70
N VAL A 318 21.08 40.84 -18.08
CA VAL A 318 20.51 39.62 -18.68
C VAL A 318 21.18 39.28 -20.01
N PHE A 319 21.31 40.25 -20.92
CA PHE A 319 21.98 40.00 -22.21
C PHE A 319 23.48 39.74 -22.05
N GLY A 320 24.12 40.36 -21.05
CA GLY A 320 25.48 40.05 -20.65
C GLY A 320 25.63 38.60 -20.20
N HIS A 321 24.73 38.12 -19.34
CA HIS A 321 24.70 36.75 -18.83
C HIS A 321 24.42 35.73 -19.94
N MET A 322 23.47 36.02 -20.85
CA MET A 322 23.15 35.16 -22.00
C MET A 322 24.34 34.87 -22.93
N LYS A 323 25.43 35.64 -22.89
CA LYS A 323 26.66 35.30 -23.63
C LYS A 323 27.28 33.97 -23.18
N LYS A 324 26.94 33.49 -21.97
CA LYS A 324 27.34 32.17 -21.45
C LYS A 324 26.74 31.00 -22.23
N ILE A 325 25.63 31.21 -22.96
CA ILE A 325 25.02 30.20 -23.84
C ILE A 325 26.02 29.64 -24.85
N ARG A 326 26.98 30.46 -25.33
CA ARG A 326 28.01 30.03 -26.29
C ARG A 326 28.93 28.92 -25.76
N TYR A 327 29.05 28.82 -24.44
CA TYR A 327 29.91 27.85 -23.75
C TYR A 327 29.13 26.64 -23.23
N SER A 328 27.79 26.67 -23.24
CA SER A 328 26.94 25.53 -22.88
C SER A 328 26.68 24.65 -24.11
N ASN A 329 27.03 23.38 -24.03
CA ASN A 329 26.82 22.43 -25.12
C ASN A 329 25.33 22.03 -25.27
N GLY A 330 24.56 22.07 -24.17
CA GLY A 330 23.14 21.71 -24.16
C GLY A 330 22.24 22.65 -24.96
N PHE A 331 22.58 23.94 -25.07
CA PHE A 331 21.79 24.91 -25.83
C PHE A 331 22.14 24.99 -27.32
N LYS A 332 23.29 24.45 -27.75
CA LYS A 332 23.69 24.45 -29.17
C LYS A 332 22.82 23.56 -30.06
N SER A 333 22.08 22.60 -29.49
CA SER A 333 21.17 21.74 -30.24
C SER A 333 19.77 22.33 -30.45
N LEU A 334 19.48 23.50 -29.85
CA LEU A 334 18.19 24.19 -29.89
C LEU A 334 18.20 25.45 -30.78
N LEU A 335 19.36 25.80 -31.37
CA LEU A 335 19.55 26.86 -32.36
C LEU A 335 19.78 26.25 -33.75
#